data_AF-A0A821IY94-F1
#
_entry.id   AF-A0A821IY94-F1
#
_cell.length_a   1.000
_cell.length_b   1.000
_cell.length_c   1.000
_cell.angle_alpha   90.00
_cell.angle_beta   90.00
_cell.angle_gamma   90.00
#
_symmetry.space_group_name_H-M   'P 1'
#
loop_
_entity.id
_entity.type
_entity.pdbx_description
1 polymer ?
#
loop_
_entity_poly.entity_id
_entity_poly.type
_entity_poly.pdbx_seq_one_letter_code
_entity_poly.pdbx_strand_id
1 'polypeptide(L)'
;MEYSCIGLNNLPDEILMIIFQKLNNIDILYSFQGVNQRLNKIIHDPIFTNRLSFVKWLSDGFIDLFCSDIMLNRFCLKILPEIHDKIKWLDLVSASMKHVLHAINYPHLDTIGLYNINEESARSLFTDETLSSGIFKNQITTLITVYNHNDYEAET
;
A
#
# COMPACT_ATOMS: atom_id res chain seq x y z
N MET A 1 6.88 23.52 -31.95
CA MET A 1 7.75 22.80 -30.98
C MET A 1 7.24 21.39 -30.92
N GLU A 2 7.97 20.45 -31.51
CA GLU A 2 7.64 19.02 -31.41
C GLU A 2 8.20 18.49 -30.10
N TYR A 3 7.31 18.13 -29.17
CA TYR A 3 7.71 17.38 -27.99
C TYR A 3 8.00 15.95 -28.44
N SER A 4 9.27 15.52 -28.35
CA SER A 4 9.61 14.11 -28.47
C SER A 4 9.15 13.40 -27.20
N CYS A 5 8.03 12.68 -27.29
CA CYS A 5 7.60 11.80 -26.22
C CYS A 5 8.53 10.59 -26.17
N ILE A 6 9.50 10.60 -25.25
CA ILE A 6 10.29 9.41 -24.96
C ILE A 6 9.36 8.40 -24.28
N GLY A 7 9.03 7.31 -24.98
CA GLY A 7 8.26 6.22 -24.39
C GLY A 7 9.01 5.58 -23.21
N LEU A 8 8.28 5.17 -22.16
CA LEU A 8 8.86 4.54 -20.96
C LEU A 8 9.80 3.37 -21.30
N ASN A 9 9.48 2.60 -22.34
CA ASN A 9 10.28 1.46 -22.78
C ASN A 9 11.68 1.86 -23.31
N ASN A 10 11.89 3.13 -23.67
CA ASN A 10 13.17 3.63 -24.16
C ASN A 10 14.06 4.17 -23.03
N LEU A 11 13.52 4.35 -21.83
CA LEU A 11 14.29 4.78 -20.66
C LEU A 11 15.08 3.60 -20.09
N PRO A 12 16.27 3.80 -19.50
CA PRO A 12 16.98 2.79 -18.71
C PRO A 12 16.21 2.36 -17.44
N ASP A 13 16.51 1.18 -16.91
CA ASP A 13 15.85 0.62 -15.70
C ASP A 13 16.02 1.54 -14.49
N GLU A 14 17.19 2.15 -14.34
CA GLU A 14 17.52 3.05 -13.23
C GLU A 14 16.65 4.30 -13.26
N ILE A 15 16.39 4.86 -14.46
CA ILE A 15 15.53 6.03 -14.63
C ILE A 15 14.08 5.67 -14.33
N LEU A 16 13.61 4.51 -14.81
CA LEU A 16 12.27 4.02 -14.50
C LEU A 16 12.08 3.83 -12.99
N MET A 17 13.07 3.26 -12.31
CA MET A 17 13.02 3.04 -10.87
C MET A 17 12.97 4.37 -10.10
N ILE A 18 13.75 5.38 -10.50
CA ILE A 18 13.67 6.73 -9.92
C ILE A 18 12.28 7.33 -10.12
N ILE A 19 11.70 7.21 -11.32
CA ILE A 19 10.35 7.72 -11.61
C ILE A 19 9.32 7.00 -10.73
N PHE A 20 9.34 5.67 -10.70
CA PHE A 20 8.38 4.88 -9.94
C PHE A 20 8.46 5.14 -8.44
N GLN A 21 9.66 5.35 -7.88
CA GLN A 21 9.83 5.72 -6.47
C GLN A 21 9.20 7.07 -6.10
N LYS A 22 8.94 7.96 -7.07
CA LYS A 22 8.23 9.22 -6.84
C LYS A 22 6.71 9.07 -6.89
N LEU A 23 6.21 7.94 -7.39
CA LEU A 23 4.80 7.66 -7.56
C LEU A 23 4.29 6.76 -6.42
N ASN A 24 2.97 6.66 -6.29
CA ASN A 24 2.36 5.74 -5.34
C ASN A 24 2.61 4.30 -5.80
N ASN A 25 3.27 3.51 -4.96
CA ASN A 25 3.66 2.16 -5.31
C ASN A 25 2.48 1.23 -5.59
N ILE A 26 1.34 1.44 -4.92
CA ILE A 26 0.13 0.65 -5.14
C ILE A 26 -0.40 0.86 -6.57
N ASP A 27 -0.47 2.11 -7.02
CA ASP A 27 -0.96 2.45 -8.35
C ASP A 27 -0.05 1.89 -9.45
N ILE A 28 1.25 1.92 -9.23
CA ILE A 28 2.26 1.39 -10.17
C ILE A 28 2.19 -0.13 -10.24
N LEU A 29 2.11 -0.81 -9.09
CA LEU A 29 1.93 -2.27 -9.04
C LEU A 29 0.65 -2.67 -9.78
N TYR A 30 -0.45 -1.97 -9.51
CA TYR A 30 -1.73 -2.26 -10.15
C TYR A 30 -1.72 -2.00 -11.65
N SER A 31 -1.08 -0.90 -12.09
CA SER A 31 -1.08 -0.47 -13.49
C SER A 31 -0.14 -1.29 -14.37
N PHE A 32 0.98 -1.75 -13.82
CA PHE A 32 2.02 -2.41 -14.61
C PHE A 32 2.08 -3.93 -14.44
N GLN A 33 1.34 -4.52 -13.50
CA GLN A 33 1.29 -5.97 -13.35
C GLN A 33 0.85 -6.63 -14.67
N GLY A 34 1.72 -7.48 -15.21
CA GLY A 34 1.42 -8.25 -16.43
C GLY A 34 1.53 -7.46 -17.74
N VAL A 35 1.91 -6.18 -17.70
CA VAL A 35 2.02 -5.36 -18.92
C VAL A 35 3.18 -5.82 -19.79
N ASN A 36 4.37 -5.96 -19.22
CA ASN A 36 5.51 -6.59 -19.88
C ASN A 36 6.52 -7.14 -18.88
N GLN A 37 7.39 -8.06 -19.34
CA GLN A 37 8.36 -8.75 -18.49
C GLN A 37 9.37 -7.81 -17.83
N ARG A 38 9.80 -6.75 -18.53
CA ARG A 38 10.78 -5.79 -18.01
C ARG A 38 10.20 -4.98 -16.86
N LEU A 39 9.01 -4.40 -17.04
CA LEU A 39 8.31 -3.65 -16.00
C LEU A 39 7.94 -4.55 -14.83
N ASN A 40 7.48 -5.78 -15.09
CA ASN A 40 7.24 -6.76 -14.03
C ASN A 40 8.47 -6.99 -13.17
N LYS A 41 9.66 -7.12 -13.78
CA LYS A 41 10.92 -7.26 -13.03
C LYS A 41 11.18 -6.05 -12.13
N ILE A 42 10.99 -4.83 -12.65
CA ILE A 42 11.23 -3.59 -11.90
C ILE A 42 10.24 -3.43 -10.74
N ILE A 43 8.94 -3.61 -10.98
CA ILE A 43 7.93 -3.41 -9.93
C ILE A 43 7.95 -4.50 -8.86
N HIS A 44 8.59 -5.65 -9.12
CA HIS A 44 8.80 -6.71 -8.13
C HIS A 44 10.15 -6.62 -7.42
N ASP A 45 10.95 -5.59 -7.72
CA ASP A 45 12.22 -5.36 -7.06
C ASP A 45 12.01 -5.02 -5.57
N PRO A 46 12.81 -5.58 -4.64
CA PRO A 46 12.71 -5.25 -3.22
C PRO A 46 12.87 -3.77 -2.90
N ILE A 47 13.65 -3.02 -3.70
CA ILE A 47 13.80 -1.57 -3.53
C ILE A 47 12.45 -0.86 -3.65
N PHE A 48 11.55 -1.40 -4.49
CA PHE A 48 10.23 -0.83 -4.72
C PHE A 48 9.13 -1.43 -3.82
N THR A 49 9.24 -2.72 -3.51
CA THR A 49 8.19 -3.48 -2.80
C THR A 49 8.40 -3.59 -1.29
N ASN A 50 9.55 -3.16 -0.76
CA ASN A 50 9.84 -3.25 0.68
C ASN A 50 8.88 -2.45 1.56
N ARG A 51 8.31 -1.38 1.04
CA ARG A 51 7.34 -0.53 1.72
C ARG A 51 6.16 -0.38 0.80
N LEU A 52 4.95 -0.70 1.27
CA LEU A 52 3.70 -0.41 0.57
C LEU A 52 2.90 0.64 1.33
N SER A 53 2.32 1.60 0.61
CA SER A 53 1.57 2.69 1.24
C SER A 53 0.18 2.86 0.66
N PHE A 54 -0.83 2.50 1.46
CA PHE A 54 -2.25 2.63 1.11
C PHE A 54 -2.82 4.01 1.48
N VAL A 55 -2.01 4.88 2.10
CA VAL A 55 -2.44 6.19 2.59
C VAL A 55 -2.83 7.12 1.46
N LYS A 56 -1.98 7.24 0.43
CA LYS A 56 -2.24 8.11 -0.73
C LYS A 56 -3.36 7.60 -1.63
N TRP A 57 -3.47 6.28 -1.73
CA TRP A 57 -4.44 5.64 -2.62
C TRP A 57 -5.88 5.99 -2.26
N LEU A 58 -6.15 6.15 -0.96
CA LEU A 58 -7.49 6.43 -0.44
C LEU A 58 -7.72 7.93 -0.15
N SER A 59 -6.66 8.77 -0.18
CA SER A 59 -6.77 10.21 0.06
C SER A 59 -7.09 11.04 -1.17
N ASP A 60 -6.81 10.54 -2.38
CA ASP A 60 -6.89 11.34 -3.60
C ASP A 60 -8.34 11.61 -4.08
N GLY A 61 -9.37 11.23 -3.32
CA GLY A 61 -10.76 11.69 -3.52
C GLY A 61 -11.43 11.34 -4.86
N PHE A 62 -10.69 10.71 -5.78
CA PHE A 62 -11.12 10.39 -7.14
C PHE A 62 -11.75 8.99 -7.27
N ILE A 63 -11.65 8.17 -6.23
CA ILE A 63 -12.15 6.79 -6.24
C ILE A 63 -13.27 6.71 -5.20
N ASP A 64 -14.50 6.54 -5.70
CA ASP A 64 -15.68 6.22 -4.90
C ASP A 64 -15.37 5.06 -3.94
N LEU A 65 -15.83 5.12 -2.69
CA LEU A 65 -15.47 4.11 -1.66
C LEU A 65 -15.74 2.68 -2.14
N PHE A 66 -16.80 2.48 -2.93
CA PHE A 66 -17.14 1.20 -3.55
C PHE A 66 -16.11 0.72 -4.59
N CYS A 67 -15.57 1.63 -5.40
CA CYS A 67 -14.49 1.28 -6.33
C CYS A 67 -13.20 0.95 -5.57
N SER A 68 -12.96 1.61 -4.44
CA SER A 68 -11.76 1.36 -3.63
C SER A 68 -11.72 -0.05 -3.06
N ASP A 69 -12.85 -0.59 -2.58
CA ASP A 69 -12.92 -1.95 -2.04
C ASP A 69 -12.74 -3.03 -3.11
N ILE A 70 -13.29 -2.85 -4.30
CA ILE A 70 -13.11 -3.81 -5.40
C ILE A 70 -11.64 -3.84 -5.85
N MET A 71 -11.04 -2.66 -6.01
CA MET A 71 -9.64 -2.54 -6.39
C MET A 71 -8.72 -3.11 -5.32
N LEU A 72 -9.00 -2.84 -4.05
CA LEU A 72 -8.27 -3.38 -2.91
C LEU A 72 -8.38 -4.90 -2.83
N ASN A 73 -9.58 -5.45 -2.98
CA ASN A 73 -9.78 -6.90 -3.01
C ASN A 73 -9.00 -7.55 -4.15
N ARG A 74 -9.02 -6.95 -5.33
CA ARG A 74 -8.23 -7.44 -6.47
C ARG A 74 -6.74 -7.36 -6.19
N PHE A 75 -6.27 -6.27 -5.57
CA PHE A 75 -4.88 -6.12 -5.16
C PHE A 75 -4.47 -7.22 -4.18
N CYS A 76 -5.28 -7.45 -3.15
CA CYS A 76 -5.06 -8.48 -2.15
C CYS A 76 -5.03 -9.90 -2.74
N LEU A 77 -5.85 -10.18 -3.74
CA LEU A 77 -5.94 -11.51 -4.35
C LEU A 77 -4.92 -11.77 -5.46
N LYS A 78 -4.41 -10.73 -6.14
CA LYS A 78 -3.56 -10.91 -7.34
C LYS A 78 -2.16 -10.36 -7.21
N ILE A 79 -1.96 -9.26 -6.49
CA ILE A 79 -0.66 -8.58 -6.43
C ILE A 79 0.06 -8.94 -5.15
N LEU A 80 -0.64 -8.81 -4.02
CA LEU A 80 -0.10 -9.09 -2.69
C LEU A 80 0.55 -10.49 -2.60
N PRO A 81 -0.04 -11.57 -3.17
CA PRO A 81 0.59 -12.89 -3.13
C PRO A 81 1.93 -12.99 -3.86
N GLU A 82 2.19 -12.13 -4.84
CA GLU A 82 3.43 -12.13 -5.63
C GLU A 82 4.58 -11.35 -4.96
N ILE A 83 4.28 -10.53 -3.96
CA ILE A 83 5.25 -9.62 -3.33
C ILE A 83 5.29 -9.69 -1.79
N HIS A 84 4.40 -10.45 -1.15
CA HIS A 84 4.26 -10.47 0.32
C HIS A 84 5.54 -10.79 1.09
N ASP A 85 6.42 -11.60 0.52
CA ASP A 85 7.72 -11.97 1.07
C ASP A 85 8.75 -10.83 1.00
N LYS A 86 8.52 -9.80 0.19
CA LYS A 86 9.43 -8.67 0.04
C LYS A 86 9.05 -7.49 0.93
N ILE A 87 7.83 -7.48 1.44
CA ILE A 87 7.28 -6.38 2.22
C ILE A 87 7.85 -6.41 3.64
N LYS A 88 8.46 -5.28 4.02
CA LYS A 88 8.98 -5.01 5.37
C LYS A 88 8.20 -3.93 6.10
N TRP A 89 7.52 -3.06 5.35
CA TRP A 89 6.77 -1.93 5.88
C TRP A 89 5.40 -1.82 5.21
N LEU A 90 4.34 -1.73 6.01
CA LEU A 90 2.99 -1.41 5.54
C LEU A 90 2.47 -0.10 6.14
N ASP A 91 2.16 0.89 5.32
CA ASP A 91 1.37 2.05 5.73
C ASP A 91 -0.10 1.83 5.38
N LEU A 92 -0.96 1.77 6.38
CA LEU A 92 -2.37 1.43 6.27
C LEU A 92 -3.25 2.54 6.83
N VAL A 93 -4.46 2.63 6.28
CA VAL A 93 -5.56 3.41 6.87
C VAL A 93 -6.65 2.46 7.34
N SER A 94 -7.57 2.95 8.18
CA SER A 94 -8.67 2.15 8.74
C SER A 94 -9.40 1.30 7.69
N ALA A 95 -9.73 1.89 6.54
CA ALA A 95 -10.50 1.21 5.49
C ALA A 95 -9.75 0.03 4.84
N SER A 96 -8.43 0.13 4.67
CA SER A 96 -7.65 -0.92 4.00
C SER A 96 -7.18 -2.02 4.94
N MET A 97 -7.10 -1.70 6.23
CA MET A 97 -6.40 -2.50 7.24
C MET A 97 -6.89 -3.95 7.31
N LYS A 98 -8.21 -4.16 7.41
CA LYS A 98 -8.78 -5.51 7.50
C LYS A 98 -8.45 -6.34 6.26
N HIS A 99 -8.65 -5.79 5.07
CA HIS A 99 -8.38 -6.51 3.84
C HIS A 99 -6.89 -6.86 3.68
N VAL A 100 -6.00 -5.90 3.93
CA VAL A 100 -4.55 -6.09 3.71
C VAL A 100 -3.95 -7.03 4.76
N LEU A 101 -4.30 -6.87 6.04
CA LEU A 101 -3.74 -7.70 7.11
C LEU A 101 -4.26 -9.14 7.08
N HIS A 102 -5.50 -9.37 6.63
CA HIS A 102 -6.05 -10.73 6.54
C HIS A 102 -5.79 -11.43 5.20
N ALA A 103 -5.30 -10.71 4.18
CA ALA A 103 -5.13 -11.30 2.86
C ALA A 103 -4.04 -12.38 2.82
N ILE A 104 -2.93 -12.19 3.53
CA ILE A 104 -1.77 -13.09 3.47
C ILE A 104 -0.86 -12.96 4.69
N ASN A 105 0.03 -13.94 4.87
CA ASN A 105 1.13 -13.86 5.84
C ASN A 105 2.27 -13.00 5.28
N TYR A 106 2.88 -12.16 6.11
CA TYR A 106 4.02 -11.32 5.72
C TYR A 106 5.28 -11.75 6.51
N PRO A 107 6.08 -12.70 5.99
CA PRO A 107 7.15 -13.33 6.76
C PRO A 107 8.29 -12.38 7.17
N HIS A 108 8.40 -11.22 6.52
CA HIS A 108 9.47 -10.24 6.72
C HIS A 108 8.95 -8.86 7.14
N LEU A 109 7.70 -8.77 7.59
CA LEU A 109 7.10 -7.51 8.01
C LEU A 109 7.68 -7.05 9.35
N ASP A 110 8.37 -5.91 9.32
CA ASP A 110 9.03 -5.33 10.49
C ASP A 110 8.21 -4.17 11.10
N THR A 111 7.53 -3.39 10.24
CA THR A 111 6.88 -2.13 10.61
C THR A 111 5.48 -2.00 10.04
N ILE A 112 4.54 -1.53 10.88
CA ILE A 112 3.21 -1.09 10.43
C ILE A 112 3.00 0.37 10.84
N GLY A 113 2.79 1.21 9.85
CA GLY A 113 2.31 2.58 10.01
C GLY A 113 0.79 2.62 9.89
N LEU A 114 0.11 3.11 10.91
CA LEU A 114 -1.34 3.26 10.93
C LEU A 114 -1.71 4.75 10.88
N TYR A 115 -2.50 5.12 9.89
CA TYR A 115 -2.85 6.50 9.58
C TYR A 115 -4.37 6.69 9.62
N ASN A 116 -4.83 7.82 10.15
CA ASN A 116 -6.25 8.18 10.21
C ASN A 116 -7.12 7.09 10.85
N ILE A 117 -6.60 6.45 11.91
CA ILE A 117 -7.32 5.39 12.61
C ILE A 117 -8.36 6.02 13.56
N ASN A 118 -9.63 5.67 13.38
CA ASN A 118 -10.67 6.00 14.35
C ASN A 118 -10.66 5.05 15.56
N GLU A 119 -11.30 5.46 16.66
CA GLU A 119 -11.29 4.71 17.92
C GLU A 119 -11.85 3.27 17.75
N GLU A 120 -12.86 3.10 16.91
CA GLU A 120 -13.45 1.78 16.62
C GLU A 120 -12.47 0.84 15.91
N SER A 121 -11.75 1.34 14.91
CA SER A 121 -10.72 0.59 14.17
C SER A 121 -9.51 0.28 15.05
N ALA A 122 -9.14 1.20 15.94
CA ALA A 122 -8.08 0.96 16.93
C ALA A 122 -8.50 -0.14 17.90
N ARG A 123 -9.74 -0.12 18.40
CA ARG A 123 -10.25 -1.18 19.28
C ARG A 123 -10.23 -2.53 18.58
N SER A 124 -10.77 -2.63 17.36
CA SER A 124 -10.81 -3.90 16.62
C SER A 124 -9.41 -4.50 16.40
N LEU A 125 -8.36 -3.70 16.17
CA LEU A 125 -6.99 -4.19 16.09
C LEU A 125 -6.51 -4.94 17.35
N PHE A 126 -6.89 -4.45 18.52
CA PHE A 126 -6.38 -4.96 19.80
C PHE A 126 -7.33 -5.94 20.49
N THR A 127 -8.62 -5.92 20.14
CA THR A 127 -9.64 -6.79 20.75
C THR A 127 -10.05 -7.96 19.87
N ASP A 128 -9.91 -7.86 18.54
CA ASP A 128 -10.33 -8.93 17.65
C ASP A 128 -9.31 -10.08 17.73
N GLU A 129 -9.75 -11.22 18.30
CA GLU A 129 -8.89 -12.39 18.48
C GLU A 129 -8.28 -12.87 17.14
N THR A 130 -8.92 -12.53 16.02
CA THR A 130 -8.50 -12.89 14.67
C THR A 130 -7.30 -12.07 14.15
N LEU A 131 -7.24 -10.75 14.43
CA LEU A 131 -6.02 -9.93 14.23
C LEU A 131 -4.96 -10.28 15.28
N SER A 132 -5.40 -10.69 16.47
CA SER A 132 -4.54 -11.13 17.58
C SER A 132 -3.94 -12.52 17.40
N SER A 133 -4.32 -13.27 16.34
CA SER A 133 -3.63 -14.52 16.03
C SER A 133 -2.14 -14.18 15.93
N GLY A 134 -1.32 -14.84 16.75
CA GLY A 134 -0.01 -14.34 17.21
C GLY A 134 1.06 -14.07 16.13
N ILE A 135 0.70 -14.09 14.86
CA ILE A 135 1.50 -13.72 13.70
C ILE A 135 1.93 -12.25 13.77
N PHE A 136 1.00 -11.30 13.98
CA PHE A 136 1.34 -9.87 13.95
C PHE A 136 1.99 -9.37 15.25
N LYS A 137 1.52 -9.84 16.42
CA LYS A 137 2.07 -9.42 17.72
C LYS A 137 3.56 -9.75 17.89
N ASN A 138 4.04 -10.80 17.23
CA ASN A 138 5.42 -11.27 17.36
C ASN A 138 6.33 -10.79 16.22
N GLN A 139 5.78 -10.21 15.14
CA GLN A 139 6.53 -9.74 13.97
C GLN A 139 6.70 -8.21 13.97
N ILE A 140 5.72 -7.46 14.48
CA ILE A 140 5.78 -6.01 14.49
C ILE A 140 6.78 -5.54 15.54
N THR A 141 7.92 -5.04 15.07
CA THR A 141 8.92 -4.40 15.94
C THR A 141 8.52 -2.97 16.26
N THR A 142 7.84 -2.29 15.32
CA THR A 142 7.43 -0.89 15.47
C THR A 142 6.01 -0.66 14.98
N LEU A 143 5.17 -0.09 15.85
CA LEU A 143 3.86 0.44 15.53
C LEU A 143 3.93 1.97 15.54
N ILE A 144 3.63 2.61 14.40
CA ILE A 144 3.54 4.08 14.30
C ILE A 144 2.08 4.44 14.11
N THR A 145 1.55 5.32 14.96
CA THR A 145 0.20 5.85 14.79
C THR A 145 0.27 7.35 14.52
N VAL A 146 -0.31 7.77 13.40
CA VAL A 146 -0.40 9.18 13.02
C VAL A 146 -1.88 9.58 13.00
N TYR A 147 -2.25 10.48 13.91
CA TYR A 147 -3.57 11.08 13.97
C TYR A 147 -3.54 12.40 13.20
N ASN A 148 -4.22 12.46 12.06
CA ASN A 148 -4.54 13.75 11.45
C ASN A 148 -5.85 14.24 12.06
N HIS A 149 -5.75 15.14 13.03
CA HIS A 149 -6.90 15.88 13.52
C HIS A 149 -7.25 16.92 12.46
N ASN A 150 -8.14 16.57 11.52
CA ASN A 150 -8.79 17.57 10.69
C ASN A 150 -9.91 18.18 11.54
N ASP A 151 -9.54 19.09 12.44
CA ASP A 151 -10.48 20.06 13.00
C ASP A 151 -10.88 21.01 11.88
N TYR A 152 -11.85 20.61 11.07
CA TYR A 152 -12.68 21.60 10.40
C TYR A 152 -13.66 22.10 11.46
N GLU A 153 -13.25 23.18 12.12
CA GLU A 153 -14.15 24.10 12.80
C GLU A 153 -15.30 24.42 11.84
N ALA A 154 -16.49 23.91 12.17
CA ALA A 154 -17.73 24.44 11.66
C ALA A 154 -18.00 25.76 12.38
N GLU A 155 -17.35 26.83 11.94
CA GLU A 155 -17.90 28.20 11.98
C GLU A 155 -18.43 28.45 10.56
N THR A 156 -19.70 28.72 10.26
CA THR A 156 -20.87 29.21 11.00
C THR A 156 -22.11 28.88 10.17
#